data_AF-A0A934YTK8-F1
#
_entry.id   AF-A0A934YTK8-F1
#
_cell.length_a   1.000
_cell.length_b   1.000
_cell.length_c   1.000
_cell.angle_alpha   90.00
_cell.angle_beta   90.00
_cell.angle_gamma   90.00
#
_symmetry.space_group_name_H-M   'P 1'
#
loop_
_entity.id
_entity.type
_entity.pdbx_description
1 polymer ?
#
loop_
_entity_poly.entity_id
_entity_poly.type
_entity_poly.pdbx_seq_one_letter_code
_entity_poly.pdbx_strand_id
1 'polypeptide(L)'
;MKKQSHVIPLSIELNEHEQCAEIFENLFLTSDGNSVGCDIWRALVGDERLYDNCLGENFNQLLHTIHDDWFGNSAWKETSIEFYNTTYIFWLYLVVARVNEVFDTIDPKGTNQLVQKKRRSLSTFHEINLWAIFSKHPKEFIYAHWPEASCEGRTHSRTRSTAIRINTAYLKAHYSSESDKRPIELKNHTNVVVEYPKLTRLTEGLVKDFLAFRDFICKNEMVIDELKKDTNVPFENVR
;
A
#
# COMPACT_ATOMS: atom_id res chain seq x y z
N MET A 1 -5.46 10.22 43.21
CA MET A 1 -5.77 11.31 42.25
C MET A 1 -4.80 11.22 41.09
N LYS A 2 -5.27 10.69 39.94
CA LYS A 2 -4.45 10.52 38.74
C LYS A 2 -4.22 11.89 38.09
N LYS A 3 -2.97 12.29 37.89
CA LYS A 3 -2.64 13.38 36.97
C LYS A 3 -3.00 12.91 35.57
N GLN A 4 -4.02 13.52 34.96
CA GLN A 4 -4.18 13.49 33.52
C GLN A 4 -2.94 14.16 32.93
N SER A 5 -2.01 13.36 32.40
CA SER A 5 -0.99 13.86 31.50
C SER A 5 -1.71 14.33 30.24
N HIS A 6 -1.76 15.64 30.03
CA HIS A 6 -2.10 16.20 28.72
C HIS A 6 -1.08 15.68 27.71
N VAL A 7 -1.48 14.64 26.97
CA VAL A 7 -0.79 14.20 25.77
C VAL A 7 -1.03 15.30 24.75
N ILE A 8 0.00 16.11 24.50
CA ILE A 8 0.05 17.03 23.37
C ILE A 8 -0.23 16.18 22.12
N PRO A 9 -1.18 16.55 21.24
CA PRO A 9 -1.36 15.82 20.00
C PRO A 9 -0.02 15.87 19.27
N LEU A 10 0.61 14.72 19.04
CA LEU A 10 1.66 14.66 18.02
C LEU A 10 0.95 14.94 16.70
N SER A 11 0.93 16.21 16.30
CA SER A 11 0.49 16.60 14.97
C SER A 11 1.24 15.73 13.98
N ILE A 12 0.52 15.03 13.11
CA ILE A 12 1.05 14.68 11.80
C ILE A 12 1.55 16.01 11.24
N GLU A 13 2.83 16.09 10.91
CA GLU A 13 3.35 17.34 10.35
C GLU A 13 2.54 17.57 9.08
N LEU A 14 1.86 18.72 8.96
CA LEU A 14 1.06 19.07 7.78
C LEU A 14 1.83 18.78 6.48
N ASN A 15 3.15 18.94 6.56
CA ASN A 15 4.14 18.67 5.54
C ASN A 15 4.21 17.20 5.03
N GLU A 16 3.97 16.18 5.86
CA GLU A 16 4.10 14.78 5.41
C GLU A 16 2.92 14.33 4.53
N HIS A 17 1.70 14.77 4.86
CA HIS A 17 0.52 14.49 4.05
C HIS A 17 0.60 15.16 2.68
N GLU A 18 0.95 16.45 2.67
CA GLU A 18 1.12 17.24 1.44
C GLU A 18 2.25 16.69 0.56
N GLN A 19 3.38 16.28 1.16
CA GLN A 19 4.46 15.61 0.42
C GLN A 19 3.99 14.28 -0.20
N CYS A 20 3.25 13.46 0.56
CA CYS A 20 2.72 12.22 0.01
C CYS A 20 1.77 12.48 -1.16
N ALA A 21 0.90 13.50 -1.06
CA ALA A 21 0.02 13.91 -2.15
C ALA A 21 0.83 14.31 -3.40
N GLU A 22 1.81 15.20 -3.25
CA GLU A 22 2.69 15.64 -4.35
C GLU A 22 3.44 14.47 -5.01
N ILE A 23 3.93 13.51 -4.21
CA ILE A 23 4.55 12.30 -4.74
C ILE A 23 3.52 11.46 -5.51
N PHE A 24 2.31 11.33 -4.99
CA PHE A 24 1.24 10.53 -5.58
C PHE A 24 0.73 11.11 -6.91
N GLU A 25 0.80 12.44 -7.10
CA GLU A 25 0.50 13.12 -8.37
C GLU A 25 1.27 12.56 -9.56
N ASN A 26 2.44 11.95 -9.33
CA ASN A 26 3.20 11.30 -10.40
C ASN A 26 2.44 10.15 -11.08
N LEU A 27 1.38 9.63 -10.46
CA LEU A 27 0.47 8.65 -11.08
C LEU A 27 -0.60 9.31 -11.97
N PHE A 28 -0.64 10.64 -12.07
CA PHE A 28 -1.60 11.41 -12.88
C PHE A 28 -0.93 12.29 -13.94
N LEU A 29 0.40 12.23 -14.07
CA LEU A 29 1.17 12.95 -15.10
C LEU A 29 1.03 12.31 -16.49
N THR A 30 -0.22 12.11 -16.93
CA THR A 30 -0.58 11.62 -18.27
C THR A 30 -1.05 12.79 -19.15
N SER A 31 -1.04 12.60 -20.47
CA SER A 31 -1.41 13.66 -21.42
C SER A 31 -2.89 14.04 -21.41
N ASP A 32 -3.75 13.18 -20.88
CA ASP A 32 -5.21 13.35 -20.83
C ASP A 32 -5.73 13.66 -19.42
N GLY A 33 -4.83 13.85 -18.43
CA GLY A 33 -5.18 14.17 -17.06
C GLY A 33 -5.79 13.01 -16.26
N ASN A 34 -5.81 11.81 -16.83
CA ASN A 34 -6.23 10.59 -16.13
C ASN A 34 -5.06 9.97 -15.35
N SER A 35 -5.35 9.00 -14.48
CA SER A 35 -4.27 8.25 -13.86
C SER A 35 -3.56 7.32 -14.86
N VAL A 36 -2.38 6.83 -14.48
CA VAL A 36 -1.65 5.76 -15.20
C VAL A 36 -2.42 4.45 -15.29
N GLY A 37 -3.55 4.28 -14.56
CA GLY A 37 -4.49 3.18 -14.78
C GLY A 37 -5.07 3.19 -16.21
N CYS A 38 -5.27 4.38 -16.79
CA CYS A 38 -5.71 4.51 -18.18
C CYS A 38 -4.64 4.07 -19.19
N ASP A 39 -3.35 4.03 -18.82
CA ASP A 39 -2.33 3.44 -19.70
C ASP A 39 -2.54 1.93 -19.86
N ILE A 40 -2.97 1.26 -18.78
CA ILE A 40 -3.34 -0.17 -18.81
C ILE A 40 -4.59 -0.34 -19.67
N TRP A 41 -5.61 0.51 -19.48
CA TRP A 41 -6.81 0.50 -20.31
C TRP A 41 -6.46 0.61 -21.80
N ARG A 42 -5.64 1.60 -22.17
CA ARG A 42 -5.25 1.83 -23.58
C ARG A 42 -4.45 0.66 -24.15
N ALA A 43 -3.58 0.05 -23.36
CA ALA A 43 -2.82 -1.13 -23.81
C ALA A 43 -3.71 -2.36 -24.03
N LEU A 44 -4.75 -2.55 -23.21
CA LEU A 44 -5.65 -3.69 -23.31
C LEU A 44 -6.77 -3.50 -24.34
N VAL A 45 -7.19 -2.26 -24.62
CA VAL A 45 -8.18 -1.98 -25.68
C VAL A 45 -7.49 -1.87 -27.05
N GLY A 46 -6.30 -1.30 -27.12
CA GLY A 46 -5.59 -1.07 -28.38
C GLY A 46 -6.35 -0.14 -29.33
N ASP A 47 -6.35 -0.47 -30.62
CA ASP A 47 -7.09 0.27 -31.65
C ASP A 47 -8.60 -0.04 -31.66
N GLU A 48 -9.03 -1.03 -30.88
CA GLU A 48 -10.41 -1.50 -30.85
C GLU A 48 -11.26 -0.62 -29.94
N ARG A 49 -11.54 0.63 -30.36
CA ARG A 49 -12.44 1.59 -29.67
C ARG A 49 -13.89 1.10 -29.48
N LEU A 50 -14.15 -0.17 -29.74
CA LEU A 50 -15.43 -0.84 -29.55
C LEU A 50 -15.48 -1.65 -28.24
N TYR A 51 -14.41 -1.67 -27.45
CA TYR A 51 -14.34 -2.40 -26.20
C TYR A 51 -14.15 -1.48 -25.00
N ASP A 52 -14.77 -1.88 -23.90
CA ASP A 52 -14.47 -1.40 -22.57
C ASP A 52 -13.50 -2.35 -21.87
N ASN A 53 -12.66 -1.82 -20.96
CA ASN A 53 -11.68 -2.61 -20.21
C ASN A 53 -11.78 -2.33 -18.71
N CYS A 54 -12.33 -3.31 -17.98
CA CYS A 54 -12.60 -3.14 -16.55
C CYS A 54 -11.34 -3.06 -15.69
N LEU A 55 -10.19 -3.60 -16.16
CA LEU A 55 -8.98 -3.62 -15.35
C LEU A 55 -8.35 -2.23 -15.20
N GLY A 56 -8.17 -1.53 -16.33
CA GLY A 56 -7.65 -0.17 -16.34
C GLY A 56 -8.58 0.79 -15.61
N GLU A 57 -9.89 0.66 -15.80
CA GLU A 57 -10.90 1.45 -15.07
C GLU A 57 -10.84 1.21 -13.57
N ASN A 58 -10.72 -0.04 -13.14
CA ASN A 58 -10.67 -0.38 -11.72
C ASN A 58 -9.44 0.24 -11.04
N PHE A 59 -8.28 0.23 -11.70
CA PHE A 59 -7.11 0.95 -11.21
C PHE A 59 -7.34 2.47 -11.21
N ASN A 60 -7.87 3.03 -12.30
CA ASN A 60 -8.11 4.46 -12.40
C ASN A 60 -9.03 4.96 -11.28
N GLN A 61 -10.15 4.27 -11.05
CA GLN A 61 -11.10 4.62 -10.01
C GLN A 61 -10.47 4.60 -8.61
N LEU A 62 -9.64 3.59 -8.29
CA LEU A 62 -8.98 3.53 -6.99
C LEU A 62 -7.92 4.61 -6.81
N LEU A 63 -7.13 4.89 -7.85
CA LEU A 63 -6.14 5.96 -7.79
C LEU A 63 -6.84 7.31 -7.57
N HIS A 64 -7.94 7.59 -8.29
CA HIS A 64 -8.77 8.76 -8.04
C HIS A 64 -9.37 8.78 -6.64
N THR A 65 -9.86 7.64 -6.13
CA THR A 65 -10.39 7.57 -4.75
C THR A 65 -9.31 7.97 -3.74
N ILE A 66 -8.07 7.50 -3.89
CA ILE A 66 -6.98 7.89 -2.99
C ILE A 66 -6.62 9.37 -3.17
N HIS A 67 -6.54 9.85 -4.41
CA HIS A 67 -6.26 11.25 -4.71
C HIS A 67 -7.33 12.18 -4.11
N ASP A 68 -8.60 11.97 -4.45
CA ASP A 68 -9.71 12.86 -4.11
C ASP A 68 -10.16 12.68 -2.65
N ASP A 69 -10.35 11.44 -2.20
CA ASP A 69 -10.98 11.19 -0.89
C ASP A 69 -9.97 11.09 0.26
N TRP A 70 -8.75 10.63 0.01
CA TRP A 70 -7.71 10.59 1.04
C TRP A 70 -6.91 11.89 1.09
N PHE A 71 -6.37 12.37 -0.04
CA PHE A 71 -5.57 13.61 -0.06
C PHE A 71 -6.40 14.89 -0.16
N GLY A 72 -7.55 14.86 -0.86
CA GLY A 72 -8.46 16.01 -0.94
C GLY A 72 -9.28 16.28 0.33
N ASN A 73 -9.29 15.34 1.29
CA ASN A 73 -10.04 15.47 2.52
C ASN A 73 -9.18 16.06 3.66
N SER A 74 -9.75 16.91 4.51
CA SER A 74 -9.04 17.51 5.66
C SER A 74 -9.21 16.76 6.98
N ALA A 75 -10.05 15.72 7.02
CA ALA A 75 -10.38 14.96 8.23
C ALA A 75 -9.15 14.28 8.87
N TRP A 76 -8.08 14.05 8.11
CA TRP A 76 -6.84 13.46 8.65
C TRP A 76 -6.18 14.31 9.74
N LYS A 77 -6.39 15.64 9.75
CA LYS A 77 -5.75 16.57 10.69
C LYS A 77 -6.09 16.29 12.15
N GLU A 78 -7.23 15.64 12.40
CA GLU A 78 -7.74 15.37 13.75
C GLU A 78 -7.57 13.90 14.17
N THR A 79 -6.77 13.13 13.43
CA THR A 79 -6.59 11.69 13.68
C THR A 79 -5.35 11.38 14.52
N SER A 80 -5.34 10.24 15.22
CA SER A 80 -4.14 9.76 15.90
C SER A 80 -3.10 9.29 14.87
N ILE A 81 -1.81 9.29 15.25
CA ILE A 81 -0.72 8.73 14.42
C ILE A 81 -1.05 7.31 13.96
N GLU A 82 -1.50 6.46 14.88
CA GLU A 82 -1.85 5.07 14.60
C GLU A 82 -2.95 4.97 13.53
N PHE A 83 -4.04 5.72 13.72
CA PHE A 83 -5.17 5.72 12.79
C PHE A 83 -4.74 6.21 11.41
N TYR A 84 -4.03 7.34 11.35
CA TYR A 84 -3.57 7.94 10.10
C TYR A 84 -2.66 6.99 9.30
N ASN A 85 -1.60 6.49 9.95
CA ASN A 85 -0.63 5.61 9.28
C ASN A 85 -1.28 4.31 8.84
N THR A 86 -2.08 3.68 9.71
CA THR A 86 -2.76 2.43 9.39
C THR A 86 -3.75 2.59 8.25
N THR A 87 -4.55 3.66 8.28
CA THR A 87 -5.55 3.94 7.23
C THR A 87 -4.87 4.20 5.89
N TYR A 88 -3.81 5.01 5.87
CA TYR A 88 -3.08 5.26 4.63
C TYR A 88 -2.42 4.00 4.08
N ILE A 89 -1.76 3.21 4.94
CA ILE A 89 -1.20 1.91 4.53
C ILE A 89 -2.27 1.00 3.94
N PHE A 90 -3.50 1.01 4.48
CA PHE A 90 -4.61 0.24 3.90
C PHE A 90 -5.02 0.74 2.52
N TRP A 91 -5.08 2.06 2.30
CA TRP A 91 -5.29 2.63 0.96
C TRP A 91 -4.24 2.15 -0.05
N LEU A 92 -2.96 2.21 0.34
CA LEU A 92 -1.86 1.70 -0.49
C LEU A 92 -1.98 0.19 -0.71
N TYR A 93 -2.39 -0.56 0.32
CA TYR A 93 -2.59 -2.01 0.24
C TYR A 93 -3.69 -2.40 -0.75
N LEU A 94 -4.76 -1.61 -0.90
CA LEU A 94 -5.80 -1.89 -1.90
C LEU A 94 -5.23 -1.89 -3.33
N VAL A 95 -4.28 -0.98 -3.62
CA VAL A 95 -3.57 -0.95 -4.91
C VAL A 95 -2.74 -2.22 -5.06
N VAL A 96 -1.95 -2.56 -4.04
CA VAL A 96 -1.09 -3.75 -4.03
C VAL A 96 -1.87 -5.04 -4.17
N ALA A 97 -3.04 -5.15 -3.53
CA ALA A 97 -3.91 -6.32 -3.61
C ALA A 97 -4.41 -6.55 -5.03
N ARG A 98 -4.84 -5.48 -5.72
CA ARG A 98 -5.27 -5.57 -7.12
C ARG A 98 -4.15 -5.92 -8.09
N VAL A 99 -2.94 -5.40 -7.85
CA VAL A 99 -1.76 -5.82 -8.62
C VAL A 99 -1.46 -7.30 -8.42
N ASN A 100 -1.56 -7.80 -7.17
CA ASN A 100 -1.37 -9.22 -6.91
C ASN A 100 -2.40 -10.09 -7.61
N GLU A 101 -3.67 -9.68 -7.63
CA GLU A 101 -4.73 -10.38 -8.39
C GLU A 101 -4.37 -10.49 -9.86
N VAL A 102 -3.90 -9.40 -10.50
CA VAL A 102 -3.44 -9.44 -11.89
C VAL A 102 -2.31 -10.44 -12.09
N PHE A 103 -1.34 -10.50 -11.18
CA PHE A 103 -0.26 -11.49 -11.26
C PHE A 103 -0.78 -12.93 -11.12
N ASP A 104 -1.75 -13.15 -10.25
CA ASP A 104 -2.35 -14.46 -10.02
C ASP A 104 -3.24 -14.88 -11.21
N THR A 105 -3.87 -13.93 -11.93
CA THR A 105 -4.57 -14.18 -13.20
C THR A 105 -3.62 -14.65 -14.31
N ILE A 106 -2.49 -13.96 -14.50
CA ILE A 106 -1.56 -14.25 -15.62
C ILE A 106 -0.60 -15.42 -15.34
N ASP A 107 -0.40 -15.77 -14.07
CA ASP A 107 0.43 -16.92 -13.65
C ASP A 107 -0.23 -17.69 -12.50
N PRO A 108 -1.39 -18.33 -12.74
CA PRO A 108 -2.19 -18.97 -11.69
C PRO A 108 -1.49 -20.14 -11.01
N LYS A 109 -0.49 -20.74 -11.68
CA LYS A 109 0.33 -21.83 -11.13
C LYS A 109 1.59 -21.32 -10.42
N GLY A 110 1.91 -20.03 -10.52
CA GLY A 110 3.14 -19.47 -9.97
C GLY A 110 4.42 -20.00 -10.62
N THR A 111 4.34 -20.46 -11.88
CA THR A 111 5.44 -21.17 -12.57
C THR A 111 6.15 -20.31 -13.60
N ASN A 112 5.54 -19.20 -14.04
CA ASN A 112 6.13 -18.32 -15.03
C ASN A 112 7.26 -17.49 -14.41
N GLN A 113 8.51 -17.84 -14.73
CA GLN A 113 9.68 -17.19 -14.16
C GLN A 113 9.74 -15.68 -14.42
N LEU A 114 9.24 -15.21 -15.57
CA LEU A 114 9.21 -13.79 -15.91
C LEU A 114 8.26 -13.03 -14.98
N VAL A 115 7.05 -13.56 -14.79
CA VAL A 115 6.04 -13.00 -13.87
C VAL A 115 6.54 -13.04 -12.43
N GLN A 116 7.07 -14.18 -11.99
CA GLN A 116 7.63 -14.34 -10.64
C GLN A 116 8.79 -13.38 -10.37
N LYS A 117 9.71 -13.23 -11.33
CA LYS A 117 10.83 -12.28 -11.23
C LYS A 117 10.31 -10.85 -11.13
N LYS A 118 9.29 -10.49 -11.92
CA LYS A 118 8.70 -9.16 -11.87
C LYS A 118 8.03 -8.91 -10.52
N ARG A 119 7.16 -9.80 -10.05
CA ARG A 119 6.45 -9.69 -8.77
C ARG A 119 7.44 -9.47 -7.61
N ARG A 120 8.52 -10.25 -7.56
CA ARG A 120 9.57 -10.15 -6.53
C ARG A 120 10.38 -8.85 -6.59
N SER A 121 10.41 -8.18 -7.74
CA SER A 121 11.13 -6.91 -7.90
C SER A 121 10.38 -5.71 -7.32
N LEU A 122 9.08 -5.85 -7.02
CA LEU A 122 8.22 -4.80 -6.49
C LEU A 122 8.36 -4.73 -4.96
N SER A 123 9.53 -4.30 -4.49
CA SER A 123 9.93 -4.38 -3.08
C SER A 123 9.03 -3.58 -2.14
N THR A 124 8.51 -2.45 -2.57
CA THR A 124 7.62 -1.59 -1.77
C THR A 124 6.24 -2.22 -1.65
N PHE A 125 5.76 -2.89 -2.69
CA PHE A 125 4.53 -3.68 -2.60
C PHE A 125 4.63 -4.77 -1.54
N HIS A 126 5.79 -5.42 -1.42
CA HIS A 126 6.04 -6.38 -0.34
C HIS A 126 6.04 -5.72 1.04
N GLU A 127 6.63 -4.52 1.19
CA GLU A 127 6.61 -3.77 2.45
C GLU A 127 5.19 -3.34 2.84
N ILE A 128 4.40 -2.80 1.91
CA ILE A 128 3.00 -2.41 2.15
C ILE A 128 2.16 -3.62 2.55
N ASN A 129 2.29 -4.74 1.82
CA ASN A 129 1.57 -5.97 2.14
C ASN A 129 1.95 -6.50 3.53
N LEU A 130 3.23 -6.45 3.90
CA LEU A 130 3.71 -6.86 5.20
C LEU A 130 3.09 -6.03 6.34
N TRP A 131 3.04 -4.71 6.19
CA TRP A 131 2.37 -3.83 7.15
C TRP A 131 0.86 -4.09 7.21
N ALA A 132 0.20 -4.30 6.08
CA ALA A 132 -1.22 -4.65 6.04
C ALA A 132 -1.50 -6.01 6.71
N ILE A 133 -0.63 -7.00 6.56
CA ILE A 133 -0.72 -8.30 7.26
C ILE A 133 -0.62 -8.09 8.77
N PHE A 134 0.33 -7.30 9.25
CA PHE A 134 0.45 -6.98 10.67
C PHE A 134 -0.84 -6.35 11.22
N SER A 135 -1.39 -5.36 10.52
CA SER A 135 -2.63 -4.68 10.93
C SER A 135 -3.86 -5.60 10.93
N LYS A 136 -3.99 -6.50 9.93
CA LYS A 136 -5.11 -7.45 9.84
C LYS A 136 -4.97 -8.65 10.78
N HIS A 137 -3.74 -9.12 10.97
CA HIS A 137 -3.41 -10.35 11.68
C HIS A 137 -2.26 -10.13 12.67
N PRO A 138 -2.47 -9.33 13.74
CA PRO A 138 -1.42 -8.90 14.69
C PRO A 138 -0.78 -10.01 15.55
N LYS A 139 -1.10 -11.29 15.34
CA LYS A 139 -0.56 -12.42 16.13
C LYS A 139 -0.57 -12.11 17.64
N GLU A 140 0.57 -12.23 18.33
CA GLU A 140 0.72 -11.93 19.76
C GLU A 140 0.64 -10.46 20.16
N PHE A 141 0.71 -9.52 19.21
CA PHE A 141 0.63 -8.09 19.51
C PHE A 141 -0.69 -7.71 20.18
N ILE A 142 -1.78 -8.45 19.96
CA ILE A 142 -3.08 -8.24 20.65
C ILE A 142 -2.98 -8.36 22.18
N TYR A 143 -1.91 -8.96 22.70
CA TYR A 143 -1.66 -9.15 24.12
C TYR A 143 -0.65 -8.15 24.70
N ALA A 144 -0.19 -7.17 23.90
CA ALA A 144 0.64 -6.07 24.38
C ALA A 144 -0.21 -5.06 25.15
N HIS A 145 0.33 -4.49 26.22
CA HIS A 145 -0.35 -3.48 27.02
C HIS A 145 0.01 -2.09 26.51
N TRP A 146 -0.99 -1.34 26.03
CA TRP A 146 -0.89 0.08 25.66
C TRP A 146 0.31 0.39 24.74
N PRO A 147 0.41 -0.26 23.56
CA PRO A 147 1.50 0.04 22.63
C PRO A 147 1.45 1.51 22.21
N GLU A 148 2.62 2.11 22.05
CA GLU A 148 2.75 3.49 21.58
C GLU A 148 3.01 3.51 20.07
N ALA A 149 2.43 4.46 19.35
CA ALA A 149 2.71 4.68 17.94
C ALA A 149 3.77 5.78 17.75
N SER A 150 4.66 5.57 16.78
CA SER A 150 5.71 6.49 16.36
C SER A 150 5.99 6.33 14.86
N CYS A 151 6.81 7.21 14.28
CA CYS A 151 7.26 7.11 12.89
C CYS A 151 8.78 7.06 12.82
N GLU A 152 9.32 6.41 11.78
CA GLU A 152 10.74 6.44 11.43
C GLU A 152 11.30 7.87 11.49
N GLY A 153 12.48 8.04 12.10
CA GLY A 153 13.17 9.33 12.18
C GLY A 153 12.68 10.27 13.30
N ARG A 154 11.58 9.96 14.01
CA ARG A 154 11.15 10.78 15.16
C ARG A 154 11.95 10.43 16.42
N THR A 155 12.41 11.44 17.16
CA THR A 155 13.17 11.25 18.40
C THR A 155 12.26 10.71 19.50
N HIS A 156 12.66 9.59 20.08
CA HIS A 156 11.96 8.92 21.17
C HIS A 156 12.46 9.47 22.51
N SER A 157 11.59 9.63 23.52
CA SER A 157 12.06 9.98 24.87
C SER A 157 13.01 8.91 25.42
N ARG A 158 14.01 9.32 26.21
CA ARG A 158 15.12 8.47 26.72
C ARG A 158 14.67 7.22 27.50
N THR A 159 13.44 7.15 27.97
CA THR A 159 12.83 5.98 28.64
C THR A 159 12.56 4.79 27.69
N ARG A 160 12.80 4.94 26.38
CA ARG A 160 12.45 3.95 25.34
C ARG A 160 13.63 3.12 24.79
N SER A 161 14.79 3.09 25.46
CA SER A 161 15.93 2.26 25.02
C SER A 161 15.69 0.75 25.19
N THR A 162 14.75 0.37 26.05
CA THR A 162 14.39 -1.03 26.34
C THR A 162 13.08 -1.47 25.68
N ALA A 163 12.47 -0.62 24.85
CA ALA A 163 11.20 -0.93 24.20
C ALA A 163 11.37 -1.96 23.08
N ILE A 164 10.42 -2.89 22.96
CA ILE A 164 10.31 -3.74 21.76
C ILE A 164 9.78 -2.86 20.62
N ARG A 165 10.59 -2.67 19.58
CA ARG A 165 10.23 -1.89 18.40
C ARG A 165 9.67 -2.78 17.31
N ILE A 166 8.43 -2.55 16.95
CA ILE A 166 7.77 -3.15 15.79
C ILE A 166 7.96 -2.20 14.61
N ASN A 167 8.99 -2.45 13.81
CA ASN A 167 9.27 -1.75 12.56
C ASN A 167 9.33 -2.74 11.39
N THR A 168 9.60 -2.26 10.16
CA THR A 168 9.65 -3.14 8.97
C THR A 168 10.60 -4.34 9.14
N ALA A 169 11.73 -4.18 9.83
CA ALA A 169 12.66 -5.29 10.08
C ALA A 169 12.07 -6.33 11.04
N TYR A 170 11.42 -5.87 12.11
CA TYR A 170 10.68 -6.74 13.04
C TYR A 170 9.57 -7.50 12.31
N LEU A 171 8.78 -6.80 11.49
CA LEU A 171 7.70 -7.43 10.73
C LEU A 171 8.25 -8.50 9.77
N LYS A 172 9.38 -8.25 9.10
CA LYS A 172 9.99 -9.25 8.20
C LYS A 172 10.36 -10.54 8.92
N ALA A 173 10.76 -10.47 10.20
CA ALA A 173 11.13 -11.64 10.98
C ALA A 173 9.93 -12.44 11.52
N HIS A 174 8.75 -11.82 11.59
CA HIS A 174 7.59 -12.36 12.32
C HIS A 174 6.29 -12.44 11.51
N TYR A 175 6.18 -11.80 10.34
CA TYR A 175 4.94 -11.62 9.57
C TYR A 175 5.09 -11.81 8.05
N SER A 176 6.26 -12.24 7.55
CA SER A 176 6.46 -12.56 6.13
C SER A 176 5.73 -13.82 5.69
N SER A 177 5.51 -14.77 6.62
CA SER A 177 4.80 -16.02 6.36
C SER A 177 4.05 -16.55 7.59
N GLU A 178 3.16 -17.52 7.38
CA GLU A 178 2.47 -18.22 8.48
C GLU A 178 3.42 -19.06 9.32
N SER A 179 4.48 -19.59 8.72
CA SER A 179 5.50 -20.41 9.39
C SER A 179 6.57 -19.60 10.13
N ASP A 180 6.55 -18.27 10.00
CA ASP A 180 7.48 -17.39 10.69
C ASP A 180 7.36 -17.52 12.21
N LYS A 181 8.48 -17.27 12.89
CA LYS A 181 8.56 -17.29 14.36
C LYS A 181 7.49 -16.36 14.93
N ARG A 182 6.65 -16.88 15.82
CA ARG A 182 5.65 -16.08 16.52
C ARG A 182 6.33 -15.07 17.47
N PRO A 183 5.86 -13.81 17.54
CA PRO A 183 6.42 -12.78 18.41
C PRO A 183 5.95 -12.95 19.87
N ILE A 184 6.30 -14.08 20.49
CA ILE A 184 5.84 -14.45 21.83
C ILE A 184 6.27 -13.46 22.92
N GLU A 185 7.33 -12.72 22.69
CA GLU A 185 7.85 -11.66 23.55
C GLU A 185 6.90 -10.47 23.72
N LEU A 186 5.89 -10.32 22.84
CA LEU A 186 4.89 -9.25 22.95
C LEU A 186 3.82 -9.55 24.02
N LYS A 187 3.65 -10.81 24.42
CA LYS A 187 2.61 -11.20 25.39
C LYS A 187 2.84 -10.54 26.74
N ASN A 188 1.84 -9.80 27.22
CA ASN A 188 1.89 -9.05 28.48
C ASN A 188 3.02 -8.00 28.55
N HIS A 189 3.59 -7.60 27.42
CA HIS A 189 4.64 -6.58 27.43
C HIS A 189 4.03 -5.18 27.48
N THR A 190 4.55 -4.31 28.35
CA THR A 190 4.05 -2.94 28.57
C THR A 190 4.88 -1.88 27.86
N ASN A 191 5.97 -2.26 27.19
CA ASN A 191 6.91 -1.34 26.57
C ASN A 191 7.10 -1.71 25.09
N VAL A 192 6.01 -1.57 24.32
CA VAL A 192 5.97 -1.86 22.89
C VAL A 192 5.76 -0.57 22.12
N VAL A 193 6.55 -0.35 21.08
CA VAL A 193 6.41 0.79 20.17
C VAL A 193 6.21 0.28 18.76
N VAL A 194 5.13 0.69 18.10
CA VAL A 194 4.93 0.51 16.66
C VAL A 194 5.56 1.71 15.95
N GLU A 195 6.65 1.47 15.24
CA GLU A 195 7.40 2.47 14.50
C GLU A 195 7.05 2.34 13.02
N TYR A 196 6.06 3.12 12.60
CA TYR A 196 5.57 3.18 11.23
C TYR A 196 6.65 3.67 10.25
N PRO A 197 6.64 3.20 9.00
CA PRO A 197 7.59 3.63 8.00
C PRO A 197 7.36 5.11 7.67
N LYS A 198 8.40 5.80 7.20
CA LYS A 198 8.21 7.16 6.66
C LYS A 198 7.26 7.08 5.46
N LEU A 199 6.12 7.77 5.53
CA LEU A 199 5.05 7.60 4.55
C LEU A 199 5.44 8.16 3.18
N THR A 200 6.27 9.21 3.14
CA THR A 200 6.80 9.74 1.87
C THR A 200 7.63 8.69 1.14
N ARG A 201 8.52 7.98 1.86
CA ARG A 201 9.34 6.89 1.31
C ARG A 201 8.46 5.76 0.78
N LEU A 202 7.41 5.41 1.54
CA LEU A 202 6.47 4.36 1.15
C LEU A 202 5.68 4.77 -0.11
N THR A 203 5.29 6.04 -0.21
CA THR A 203 4.56 6.59 -1.36
C THR A 203 5.44 6.65 -2.61
N GLU A 204 6.69 7.13 -2.49
CA GLU A 204 7.68 7.11 -3.60
C GLU A 204 7.90 5.69 -4.13
N GLY A 205 8.06 4.74 -3.20
CA GLY A 205 8.23 3.34 -3.54
C GLY A 205 6.99 2.74 -4.21
N LEU A 206 5.78 3.08 -3.76
CA LEU A 206 4.53 2.66 -4.38
C LEU A 206 4.47 3.17 -5.83
N VAL A 207 4.68 4.48 -6.03
CA VAL A 207 4.62 5.09 -7.37
C VAL A 207 5.62 4.41 -8.30
N LYS A 208 6.86 4.23 -7.85
CA LYS A 208 7.90 3.55 -8.62
C LYS A 208 7.50 2.12 -8.99
N ASP A 209 7.03 1.33 -8.02
CA ASP A 209 6.65 -0.07 -8.25
C ASP A 209 5.40 -0.18 -9.13
N PHE A 210 4.44 0.74 -8.99
CA PHE A 210 3.25 0.78 -9.82
C PHE A 210 3.57 1.13 -11.27
N LEU A 211 4.42 2.14 -11.52
CA LEU A 211 4.89 2.46 -12.87
C LEU A 211 5.66 1.29 -13.48
N ALA A 212 6.46 0.59 -12.67
CA ALA A 212 7.18 -0.60 -13.10
C ALA A 212 6.21 -1.76 -13.43
N PHE A 213 5.13 -1.93 -12.66
CA PHE A 213 4.06 -2.90 -12.93
C PHE A 213 3.30 -2.53 -14.22
N ARG A 214 2.85 -1.29 -14.36
CA ARG A 214 2.23 -0.74 -15.58
C ARG A 214 3.08 -1.06 -16.80
N ASP A 215 4.37 -0.73 -16.76
CA ASP A 215 5.30 -1.01 -17.85
C ASP A 215 5.38 -2.49 -18.20
N PHE A 216 5.32 -3.37 -17.20
CA PHE A 216 5.35 -4.81 -17.42
C PHE A 216 4.10 -5.31 -18.14
N ILE A 217 2.93 -4.78 -17.80
CA ILE A 217 1.66 -5.10 -18.48
C ILE A 217 1.69 -4.51 -19.90
N CYS A 218 1.89 -3.20 -20.02
CA CYS A 218 1.72 -2.46 -21.28
C CYS A 218 2.78 -2.79 -22.35
N LYS A 219 3.94 -3.35 -21.99
CA LYS A 219 5.03 -3.64 -22.93
C LYS A 219 5.19 -5.14 -23.24
N ASN A 220 4.27 -5.99 -22.79
CA ASN A 220 4.34 -7.43 -22.97
C ASN A 220 3.06 -7.96 -23.63
N GLU A 221 3.10 -8.19 -24.95
CA GLU A 221 1.96 -8.68 -25.73
C GLU A 221 1.36 -9.96 -25.13
N MET A 222 2.18 -10.92 -24.68
CA MET A 222 1.65 -12.15 -24.09
C MET A 222 0.82 -11.88 -22.82
N VAL A 223 1.19 -10.87 -22.03
CA VAL A 223 0.45 -10.48 -20.83
C VAL A 223 -0.85 -9.75 -21.21
N ILE A 224 -0.79 -8.88 -22.22
CA ILE A 224 -1.95 -8.19 -22.77
C ILE A 224 -2.98 -9.20 -23.28
N ASP A 225 -2.54 -10.16 -24.11
CA ASP A 225 -3.41 -11.17 -24.71
C ASP A 225 -4.04 -12.09 -23.66
N GLU A 226 -3.32 -12.39 -22.58
CA GLU A 226 -3.89 -13.17 -21.47
C GLU A 226 -4.98 -12.38 -20.75
N LEU A 227 -4.70 -11.12 -20.37
CA LEU A 227 -5.64 -10.29 -19.62
C LEU A 227 -6.88 -9.91 -20.42
N LYS A 228 -6.76 -9.70 -21.73
CA LYS A 228 -7.89 -9.36 -22.61
C LYS A 228 -9.04 -10.36 -22.53
N LYS A 229 -8.75 -11.64 -22.27
CA LYS A 229 -9.74 -12.73 -22.22
C LYS A 229 -10.82 -12.49 -21.15
N ASP A 230 -10.44 -11.88 -20.04
CA ASP A 230 -11.32 -11.69 -18.88
C ASP A 230 -11.68 -10.22 -18.61
N THR A 231 -11.03 -9.29 -19.31
CA THR A 231 -11.13 -7.85 -18.98
C THR A 231 -11.80 -6.99 -20.06
N ASN A 232 -11.90 -7.46 -21.30
CA ASN A 232 -12.50 -6.70 -22.39
C ASN A 232 -13.95 -7.12 -22.65
N VAL A 233 -14.86 -6.16 -22.79
CA VAL A 233 -16.26 -6.38 -23.17
C VAL A 233 -16.63 -5.44 -24.32
N PRO A 234 -17.27 -5.92 -25.41
CA PRO A 234 -17.76 -5.03 -26.46
C PRO A 234 -18.76 -4.00 -25.90
N PHE A 235 -18.69 -2.75 -26.33
CA PHE A 235 -19.60 -1.68 -25.88
C PHE A 235 -21.09 -2.02 -26.11
N GLU A 236 -21.40 -2.82 -27.12
CA GLU A 236 -22.77 -3.32 -27.37
C GLU A 236 -23.35 -4.13 -26.20
N ASN A 237 -22.48 -4.65 -25.33
CA ASN A 237 -22.84 -5.40 -24.14
C ASN A 237 -22.69 -4.61 -22.83
N VAL A 238 -22.20 -3.36 -22.89
CA VAL A 238 -22.12 -2.44 -21.74
C VAL A 238 -23.48 -1.73 -21.65
N ARG A 239 -24.28 -2.13 -20.66
CA ARG A 239 -25.66 -1.64 -20.46
C ARG A 239 -25.71 -0.32 -19.72
#